data_AF-A0A442B1U1-F1
#
_entry.id   AF-A0A442B1U1-F1
#
_cell.length_a   1.000
_cell.length_b   1.000
_cell.length_c   1.000
_cell.angle_alpha   90.00
_cell.angle_beta   90.00
_cell.angle_gamma   90.00
#
_symmetry.space_group_name_H-M   'P 1'
#
loop_
_entity.id
_entity.type
_entity.pdbx_description
1 polymer ?
#
loop_
_entity_poly.entity_id
_entity_poly.type
_entity_poly.pdbx_seq_one_letter_code
_entity_poly.pdbx_strand_id
1 'polypeptide(L)'
;PKTIREAALDLGASDWTTFRRVMLPLSAPAVLSAFMLSFLISFDEFIVVFFLAGTEPTLPLYIWSQLRFPRSLPTVMALGTVILT
;
A
#
# COMPACT_ATOMS: atom_id res chain seq x y z
N PRO A 1 22.43 -6.94 -24.03
CA PRO A 1 21.27 -7.82 -24.33
C PRO A 1 20.16 -7.03 -25.04
N LYS A 2 19.89 -7.37 -26.31
CA LYS A 2 18.72 -6.88 -27.07
C LYS A 2 17.47 -7.16 -26.23
N THR A 3 16.63 -6.14 -26.08
CA THR A 3 15.64 -6.05 -24.99
C THR A 3 14.73 -7.27 -24.93
N ILE A 4 14.28 -7.67 -23.73
CA ILE A 4 13.33 -8.79 -23.53
C ILE A 4 12.07 -8.60 -24.39
N ARG A 5 11.71 -7.34 -24.67
CA ARG A 5 10.64 -6.96 -25.59
C ARG A 5 10.96 -7.31 -27.05
N GLU A 6 12.15 -6.95 -27.54
CA GLU A 6 12.61 -7.29 -28.89
C GLU A 6 12.68 -8.81 -29.10
N ALA A 7 13.17 -9.56 -28.11
CA ALA A 7 13.22 -11.03 -28.19
C ALA A 7 11.82 -11.68 -28.23
N ALA A 8 10.84 -11.13 -27.52
CA ALA A 8 9.45 -11.61 -27.55
C ALA A 8 8.73 -11.25 -28.86
N LEU A 9 9.04 -10.09 -29.44
CA LEU A 9 8.56 -9.68 -30.77
C LEU A 9 9.18 -10.54 -31.88
N ASP A 10 10.47 -10.87 -31.78
CA ASP A 10 11.16 -11.78 -32.71
C ASP A 10 10.56 -13.20 -32.70
N LEU A 11 9.96 -13.63 -31.59
CA LEU A 11 9.21 -14.89 -31.44
C LEU A 11 7.77 -14.84 -31.99
N GLY A 12 7.36 -13.72 -32.59
CA GLY A 12 6.02 -13.54 -33.19
C GLY A 12 4.91 -13.23 -32.18
N ALA A 13 5.24 -12.89 -30.93
CA ALA A 13 4.23 -12.52 -29.95
C ALA A 13 3.75 -11.07 -30.15
N SER A 14 2.44 -10.84 -30.13
CA SER A 14 1.86 -9.49 -30.15
C SER A 14 2.32 -8.67 -28.93
N ASP A 15 2.44 -7.34 -29.08
CA ASP A 15 2.84 -6.42 -28.00
C ASP A 15 2.02 -6.63 -26.71
N TRP A 16 0.71 -6.92 -26.85
CA TRP A 16 -0.17 -7.17 -25.72
C TRP A 16 0.14 -8.49 -25.01
N THR A 17 0.46 -9.54 -25.78
CA THR A 17 0.89 -10.83 -25.26
C THR A 17 2.22 -10.70 -24.52
N THR A 18 3.17 -9.96 -25.10
CA THR A 18 4.48 -9.67 -24.50
C THR A 18 4.33 -8.86 -23.21
N PHE A 19 3.44 -7.87 -23.18
CA PHE A 19 3.17 -7.10 -21.98
C PHE A 19 2.63 -7.98 -20.84
N ARG A 20 1.54 -8.72 -21.08
CA ARG A 20 0.89 -9.52 -20.03
C ARG A 20 1.69 -10.75 -19.59
N ARG A 21 2.37 -11.44 -20.50
CA ARG A 21 3.07 -12.70 -20.19
C ARG A 21 4.52 -12.52 -19.79
N VAL A 22 5.15 -11.39 -20.13
CA VAL A 22 6.58 -11.18 -19.89
C VAL A 22 6.81 -9.95 -19.00
N MET A 23 6.38 -8.76 -19.42
CA MET A 23 6.59 -7.53 -18.64
C MET A 23 5.84 -7.54 -17.30
N LEU A 24 4.56 -7.91 -17.29
CA LEU A 24 3.71 -7.88 -16.10
C LEU A 24 4.22 -8.82 -15.00
N PRO A 25 4.48 -10.13 -15.24
CA PRO A 25 5.04 -10.99 -14.19
C PRO A 25 6.46 -10.61 -13.79
N LEU A 26 7.27 -10.08 -14.70
CA LEU A 26 8.62 -9.61 -14.38
C LEU A 26 8.60 -8.35 -13.49
N SER A 27 7.64 -7.45 -13.71
CA SER A 27 7.45 -6.24 -12.90
C SER A 27 6.53 -6.43 -11.69
N ALA A 28 5.78 -7.54 -11.62
CA ALA A 28 4.89 -7.87 -10.50
C ALA A 28 5.52 -7.72 -9.11
N PRO A 29 6.74 -8.22 -8.83
CA PRO A 29 7.37 -7.99 -7.53
C PRO A 29 7.64 -6.50 -7.26
N ALA A 30 8.03 -5.73 -8.27
CA ALA A 30 8.26 -4.29 -8.13
C ALA A 30 6.94 -3.52 -7.91
N VAL A 31 5.87 -3.89 -8.61
CA VAL A 31 4.53 -3.32 -8.41
C VAL A 31 4.01 -3.62 -7.01
N LEU A 32 4.23 -4.83 -6.51
CA LEU A 32 3.85 -5.20 -5.14
C LEU A 32 4.62 -4.36 -4.10
N SER A 33 5.93 -4.17 -4.29
CA SER A 33 6.72 -3.30 -3.41
C SER A 33 6.23 -1.85 -3.45
N ALA A 34 5.94 -1.31 -4.63
CA ALA A 34 5.41 0.05 -4.77
C ALA A 34 4.01 0.20 -4.14
N PHE A 35 3.17 -0.84 -4.25
CA PHE A 35 1.87 -0.89 -3.60
C PHE A 35 2.01 -0.86 -2.08
N MET A 36 2.85 -1.71 -1.50
CA MET A 36 3.06 -1.74 -0.05
C MET A 36 3.63 -0.41 0.46
N LEU A 37 4.60 0.17 -0.26
CA LEU A 37 5.17 1.46 0.09
C LEU A 37 4.12 2.58 0.06
N SER A 38 3.29 2.62 -0.99
CA SER A 38 2.22 3.62 -1.11
C SER A 38 1.16 3.46 -0.02
N PHE A 39 0.84 2.21 0.34
CA PHE A 39 -0.05 1.91 1.46
C PHE A 39 0.52 2.40 2.80
N LEU A 40 1.81 2.14 3.07
CA LEU A 40 2.47 2.61 4.29
C LEU A 40 2.48 4.14 4.38
N ILE A 41 2.81 4.83 3.29
CA ILE A 41 2.79 6.30 3.23
C ILE A 41 1.37 6.83 3.50
N SER A 42 0.36 6.26 2.84
CA SER A 42 -1.03 6.67 3.04
C SER A 42 -1.52 6.41 4.46
N PHE A 43 -1.05 5.35 5.11
CA PHE A 43 -1.43 5.01 6.48
C PHE A 43 -0.79 5.96 7.52
N ASP A 44 0.39 6.51 7.22
CA ASP A 44 1.14 7.45 8.08
C ASP A 44 0.62 8.90 8.00
N GLU A 45 -0.21 9.24 6.99
CA GLU A 45 -0.78 10.58 6.82
C GLU A 45 -1.90 10.91 7.83
N PHE A 46 -1.59 10.89 9.12
CA PHE A 46 -2.52 11.25 10.19
C PHE A 46 -2.98 12.72 10.13
N ILE A 47 -2.04 13.64 9.89
CA ILE A 47 -2.30 15.09 9.99
C ILE A 47 -3.32 15.54 8.94
N VAL A 48 -3.16 15.08 7.69
CA VAL A 48 -4.05 15.44 6.58
C VAL A 48 -5.47 14.96 6.87
N VAL A 49 -5.58 13.70 7.29
CA VAL A 49 -6.88 13.08 7.56
C VAL A 49 -7.53 13.68 8.81
N PHE A 50 -6.75 14.11 9.81
CA PHE A 50 -7.28 14.84 10.99
C PHE A 50 -8.04 16.11 10.61
N PHE A 51 -7.56 16.84 9.59
CA PHE A 51 -8.23 18.04 9.13
C PHE A 51 -9.38 17.76 8.15
N LEU A 52 -9.41 16.57 7.51
CA LEU A 52 -10.34 16.26 6.41
C LEU A 52 -11.46 15.28 6.77
N ALA A 53 -11.26 14.38 7.74
CA ALA A 53 -12.15 13.23 8.00
C ALA A 53 -13.56 13.59 8.48
N GLY A 54 -13.79 14.81 8.96
CA GLY A 54 -15.11 15.29 9.39
C GLY A 54 -15.76 14.36 10.43
N THR A 55 -16.82 13.66 10.03
CA THR A 55 -17.63 12.80 10.91
C THR A 55 -17.20 11.33 10.93
N GLU A 56 -16.43 10.86 9.96
CA GLU A 56 -16.03 9.44 9.85
C GLU A 56 -14.55 9.27 10.18
N PRO A 57 -14.20 8.85 11.42
CA PRO A 57 -12.80 8.70 11.81
C PRO A 57 -12.16 7.51 11.10
N THR A 58 -11.02 7.75 10.46
CA THR A 58 -10.14 6.67 9.98
C THR A 58 -9.46 5.97 11.16
N LEU A 59 -8.89 4.78 10.91
CA LEU A 59 -8.29 3.96 11.96
C LEU A 59 -7.22 4.71 12.80
N PRO A 60 -6.30 5.51 12.23
CA PRO A 60 -5.38 6.34 13.00
C PRO A 60 -6.07 7.44 13.82
N LEU A 61 -7.11 8.07 13.28
CA LEU A 61 -7.90 9.09 14.00
C LEU A 61 -8.69 8.50 15.15
N TYR A 62 -9.22 7.29 14.97
CA TYR A 62 -9.92 6.58 16.01
C TYR A 62 -8.98 6.32 17.20
N ILE A 63 -7.80 5.75 16.95
CA ILE A 63 -6.77 5.52 17.97
C ILE A 63 -6.41 6.83 18.69
N TRP A 64 -6.17 7.92 17.93
CA TRP A 64 -5.90 9.25 18.50
C TRP A 64 -7.04 9.79 19.37
N SER A 65 -8.29 9.61 18.95
CA SER A 65 -9.45 10.07 19.71
C SER A 65 -9.63 9.31 21.03
N GLN A 66 -9.29 8.02 21.03
CA GLN A 66 -9.45 7.12 22.19
C GLN A 66 -8.34 7.28 23.24
N LEU A 67 -7.18 7.85 22.88
CA LEU A 67 -6.10 8.14 23.85
C LEU A 67 -6.53 9.13 24.95
N ARG A 68 -7.54 9.96 24.68
CA ARG A 68 -8.06 10.98 25.61
C ARG A 68 -8.89 10.37 26.74
N PHE A 69 -9.34 9.12 26.57
CA PHE A 69 -10.18 8.42 27.53
C PHE A 69 -9.34 7.37 28.28
N PRO A 70 -9.11 7.53 29.59
CA PRO A 70 -8.24 6.63 30.35
C PRO A 70 -8.68 5.15 30.34
N ARG A 71 -9.98 4.88 30.16
CA ARG A 71 -10.52 3.51 30.12
C ARG A 71 -10.18 2.73 28.84
N SER A 72 -9.96 3.41 27.71
CA SER A 72 -9.68 2.77 26.42
C SER A 72 -8.19 2.60 26.13
N LEU A 73 -7.31 3.11 27.01
CA LEU A 73 -5.86 3.00 26.88
C LEU A 73 -5.36 1.56 26.66
N PRO A 74 -5.84 0.53 27.38
CA PRO A 74 -5.39 -0.85 27.15
C PRO A 74 -5.70 -1.34 25.73
N THR A 75 -6.87 -0.98 25.19
CA THR A 75 -7.29 -1.36 23.83
C THR A 75 -6.46 -0.63 22.78
N VAL A 76 -6.19 0.65 22.96
CA VAL A 76 -5.34 1.44 22.05
C VAL A 76 -3.92 0.89 22.01
N MET A 77 -3.35 0.54 23.16
CA MET A 77 -2.03 -0.08 23.25
C MET A 77 -1.98 -1.44 22.56
N ALA A 78 -3.02 -2.27 22.71
CA ALA A 78 -3.12 -3.56 22.03
C ALA A 78 -3.15 -3.40 20.49
N LEU A 79 -3.92 -2.44 19.98
CA LEU A 79 -3.95 -2.11 18.55
C LEU A 79 -2.58 -1.65 18.04
N GLY A 80 -1.90 -0.80 18.81
CA GLY A 80 -0.55 -0.33 18.47
C GLY A 80 0.46 -1.47 18.34
N THR A 81 0.43 -2.45 19.25
CA THR A 81 1.29 -3.64 19.16
C THR A 81 1.01 -4.42 17.87
N VAL A 82 -0.25 -4.69 17.55
CA VAL A 82 -0.64 -5.46 16.34
C VAL A 82 -0.25 -4.76 15.04
N ILE A 83 -0.23 -3.43 15.02
CA ILE A 83 0.16 -2.66 13.83
C ILE A 83 1.70 -2.64 13.65
N LEU A 84 2.44 -2.61 14.75
CA LEU A 84 3.90 -2.49 14.74
C LEU A 84 4.62 -3.85 14.61
N THR A 85 4.01 -4.93 15.08
CA THR A 85 4.56 -6.31 15.01
C THR A 85 4.11 -7.04 13.75
#